data_AF-A0A2N5XL98-F1
#
_entry.id   AF-A0A2N5XL98-F1
#
_cell.length_a   1.000
_cell.length_b   1.000
_cell.length_c   1.000
_cell.angle_alpha   90.00
_cell.angle_beta   90.00
_cell.angle_gamma   90.00
#
_symmetry.space_group_name_H-M   'P 1'
#
loop_
_entity.id
_entity.type
_entity.pdbx_description
1 polymer ?
#
loop_
_entity_poly.entity_id
_entity_poly.type
_entity_poly.pdbx_seq_one_letter_code
_entity_poly.pdbx_strand_id
1 'polypeptide(L)'
;MEQEPVKKRSFDTSALKALANKAEQASPTVSGTDDQQASLGSRTGNQTAAMTQSELDALRAQVAQCWSPPAGAADASQLRVRIEFGLDRQGNVVSGPEPIEFPASKFGVAASESAMRAVRRCAPYSLPADKYDAWSRVRITFDPQEMF
;
A
#
# COMPACT_ATOMS: atom_id res chain seq x y z
N MET A 1 -43.61 -36.49 -25.23
CA MET A 1 -43.43 -35.65 -24.04
C MET A 1 -41.99 -35.84 -23.59
N GLU A 2 -41.07 -34.90 -23.67
CA GLU A 2 -41.06 -33.52 -24.12
C GLU A 2 -39.57 -33.16 -24.31
N GLN A 3 -39.28 -32.10 -25.05
CA GLN A 3 -37.95 -31.59 -25.38
C GLN A 3 -37.26 -31.01 -24.11
N GLU A 4 -35.93 -30.88 -24.00
CA GLU A 4 -35.13 -29.80 -24.61
C GLU A 4 -33.58 -30.00 -24.52
N PRO A 5 -32.79 -29.34 -25.39
CA PRO A 5 -31.37 -29.62 -25.65
C PRO A 5 -30.38 -28.69 -24.92
N VAL A 6 -29.27 -29.25 -24.40
CA VAL A 6 -28.16 -28.45 -23.84
C VAL A 6 -27.26 -27.93 -24.97
N LYS A 7 -27.34 -26.62 -25.15
CA LYS A 7 -26.59 -25.77 -26.09
C LYS A 7 -25.07 -25.82 -25.85
N LYS A 8 -24.31 -26.36 -26.80
CA LYS A 8 -22.84 -26.25 -26.84
C LYS A 8 -22.46 -24.81 -27.20
N ARG A 9 -21.76 -24.10 -26.32
CA ARG A 9 -21.08 -22.84 -26.63
C ARG A 9 -19.66 -23.19 -27.09
N SER A 10 -19.40 -23.13 -28.39
CA SER A 10 -18.05 -23.13 -28.93
C SER A 10 -17.38 -21.80 -28.58
N PHE A 11 -16.20 -21.87 -27.96
CA PHE A 11 -15.30 -20.73 -27.80
C PHE A 11 -14.30 -20.79 -28.94
N ASP A 12 -14.45 -19.89 -29.91
CA ASP A 12 -13.54 -19.76 -31.04
C ASP A 12 -12.23 -19.10 -30.59
N THR A 13 -11.18 -19.90 -30.42
CA THR A 13 -9.81 -19.46 -30.09
C THR A 13 -9.03 -18.92 -31.30
N SER A 14 -9.72 -18.64 -32.41
CA SER A 14 -9.12 -18.23 -33.69
C SER A 14 -8.65 -16.76 -33.71
N ALA A 15 -8.92 -15.98 -32.67
CA ALA A 15 -8.50 -14.58 -32.58
C ALA A 15 -7.05 -14.37 -32.05
N LEU A 16 -6.34 -15.43 -31.65
CA LEU A 16 -5.03 -15.30 -30.96
C LEU A 16 -3.79 -15.34 -31.88
N LYS A 17 -3.94 -15.35 -33.21
CA LYS A 17 -2.79 -15.55 -34.13
C LYS A 17 -2.21 -14.29 -34.81
N ALA A 18 -2.66 -13.08 -34.46
CA ALA A 18 -2.30 -11.87 -35.20
C ALA A 18 -1.30 -10.92 -34.51
N LEU A 19 -0.53 -11.36 -33.51
CA LEU A 19 0.40 -10.47 -32.78
C LEU A 19 1.83 -11.03 -32.62
N ALA A 20 2.25 -11.99 -33.44
CA ALA A 20 3.60 -12.52 -33.42
C ALA A 20 4.48 -11.94 -34.54
N ASN A 21 5.36 -11.02 -34.15
CA ASN A 21 6.68 -10.76 -34.72
C ASN A 21 6.78 -10.13 -36.13
N LYS A 22 6.87 -8.80 -36.15
CA LYS A 22 7.68 -8.06 -37.13
C LYS A 22 8.78 -7.32 -36.38
N ALA A 23 9.88 -8.00 -36.12
CA ALA A 23 11.13 -7.41 -35.67
C ALA A 23 12.01 -7.18 -36.92
N GLU A 24 12.27 -5.93 -37.27
CA GLU A 24 13.36 -5.57 -38.18
C GLU A 24 13.84 -4.14 -37.87
N GLN A 25 14.84 -4.08 -37.00
CA GLN A 25 16.06 -3.28 -37.07
C GLN A 25 16.02 -1.83 -37.56
N ALA A 26 16.32 -0.89 -36.64
CA ALA A 26 17.37 0.11 -36.84
C ALA A 26 17.80 0.71 -35.48
N SER A 27 19.11 0.74 -35.24
CA SER A 27 19.82 1.59 -34.27
C SER A 27 21.00 2.22 -35.04
N PRO A 28 21.73 3.25 -34.55
CA PRO A 28 21.55 4.11 -33.37
C PRO A 28 21.67 5.63 -33.69
N THR A 29 21.22 6.54 -32.81
CA THR A 29 21.84 7.88 -32.65
C THR A 29 21.54 8.42 -31.26
N VAL A 30 22.59 8.92 -30.63
CA VAL A 30 22.71 9.47 -29.27
C VAL A 30 21.91 10.76 -29.06
N SER A 31 21.36 10.93 -27.84
CA SER A 31 21.52 12.12 -26.98
C SER A 31 20.26 12.40 -26.15
N GLY A 32 20.44 12.46 -24.83
CA GLY A 32 19.76 13.43 -23.99
C GLY A 32 18.62 12.92 -23.10
N THR A 33 18.86 13.08 -21.79
CA THR A 33 17.89 13.36 -20.72
C THR A 33 17.03 12.22 -20.22
N ASP A 34 17.44 11.71 -19.04
CA ASP A 34 16.64 11.65 -17.82
C ASP A 34 15.13 11.89 -18.03
N ASP A 35 14.37 10.80 -18.14
CA ASP A 35 13.03 10.72 -17.58
C ASP A 35 12.70 9.23 -17.49
N GLN A 36 12.85 8.71 -16.28
CA GLN A 36 12.57 7.32 -15.94
C GLN A 36 11.04 7.17 -15.89
N GLN A 37 10.43 7.19 -17.08
CA GLN A 37 9.04 6.86 -17.31
C GLN A 37 8.86 5.35 -17.17
N ALA A 38 8.85 4.87 -15.92
CA ALA A 38 8.31 3.57 -15.57
C ALA A 38 6.78 3.66 -15.56
N SER A 39 6.19 3.70 -16.75
CA SER A 39 4.82 3.21 -16.94
C SER A 39 4.91 1.69 -17.01
N LEU A 40 4.13 0.97 -16.19
CA LEU A 40 3.46 -0.31 -16.52
C LEU A 40 2.78 -0.90 -15.27
N GLY A 41 1.47 -0.66 -15.15
CA GLY A 41 0.50 -1.68 -14.73
C GLY A 41 0.22 -1.91 -13.24
N SER A 42 -0.75 -1.18 -12.68
CA SER A 42 -1.77 -1.81 -11.84
C SER A 42 -3.12 -1.12 -12.01
N ARG A 43 -3.96 -1.70 -12.88
CA ARG A 43 -5.40 -1.49 -12.83
C ARG A 43 -5.94 -2.38 -11.72
N THR A 44 -5.89 -1.95 -10.47
CA THR A 44 -6.68 -2.53 -9.37
C THR A 44 -6.86 -1.50 -8.25
N GLY A 45 -8.10 -1.02 -8.10
CA GLY A 45 -8.67 -0.65 -6.80
C GLY A 45 -8.55 0.81 -6.35
N ASN A 46 -9.67 1.55 -6.47
CA ASN A 46 -10.01 2.75 -5.69
C ASN A 46 -8.95 3.84 -5.52
N GLN A 47 -8.75 4.62 -6.59
CA GLN A 47 -8.04 5.89 -6.52
C GLN A 47 -8.95 7.00 -5.98
N THR A 48 -9.26 6.94 -4.69
CA THR A 48 -9.65 8.14 -3.94
C THR A 48 -8.35 8.90 -3.65
N ALA A 49 -7.82 9.59 -4.67
CA ALA A 49 -6.57 10.36 -4.61
C ALA A 49 -5.41 9.66 -3.86
N ALA A 50 -5.19 8.35 -4.02
CA ALA A 50 -4.26 7.61 -3.16
C ALA A 50 -2.89 8.32 -3.08
N MET A 51 -2.36 8.44 -1.86
CA MET A 51 -0.99 8.92 -1.64
C MET A 51 -0.03 8.18 -2.57
N THR A 52 0.98 8.88 -3.06
CA THR A 52 2.03 8.21 -3.85
C THR A 52 2.76 7.21 -2.96
N GLN A 53 3.37 6.20 -3.59
CA GLN A 53 4.19 5.23 -2.86
C GLN A 53 5.28 5.93 -2.05
N SER A 54 5.90 6.99 -2.58
CA SER A 54 6.92 7.78 -1.89
C SER A 54 6.39 8.50 -0.65
N GLU A 55 5.16 9.02 -0.68
CA GLU A 55 4.56 9.68 0.47
C GLU A 55 4.20 8.68 1.58
N LEU A 56 3.68 7.50 1.21
CA LEU A 56 3.43 6.41 2.16
C LEU A 56 4.73 5.86 2.74
N ASP A 57 5.77 5.76 1.93
CA ASP A 57 7.09 5.31 2.36
C ASP A 57 7.72 6.28 3.34
N ALA A 58 7.70 7.59 3.05
CA ALA A 58 8.17 8.62 3.97
C ALA A 58 7.42 8.59 5.31
N LEU A 59 6.10 8.41 5.28
CA LEU A 59 5.30 8.25 6.49
C LEU A 59 5.72 6.99 7.27
N ARG A 60 5.84 5.84 6.60
CA ARG A 60 6.28 4.59 7.23
C ARG A 60 7.66 4.73 7.85
N ALA A 61 8.61 5.33 7.13
CA ALA A 61 9.97 5.57 7.59
C ALA A 61 9.97 6.45 8.84
N GLN A 62 9.24 7.56 8.84
CA GLN A 62 9.11 8.43 10.01
C GLN A 62 8.53 7.66 11.20
N VAL A 63 7.39 6.99 11.01
CA VAL A 63 6.73 6.21 12.07
C VAL A 63 7.63 5.09 12.61
N ALA A 64 8.38 4.41 11.73
CA ALA A 64 9.32 3.34 12.10
C ALA A 64 10.42 3.85 13.04
N GLN A 65 10.90 5.10 12.86
CA GLN A 65 11.89 5.71 13.76
C GLN A 65 11.36 5.90 15.19
N CYS A 66 10.06 6.13 15.36
CA CYS A 66 9.44 6.26 16.68
C CYS A 66 8.91 4.94 17.24
N TRP A 67 8.77 3.92 16.40
CA TRP A 67 8.18 2.66 16.81
C TRP A 67 9.20 1.77 17.51
N SER A 68 8.85 1.35 18.72
CA SER A 68 9.63 0.41 19.51
C SER A 68 8.82 -0.88 19.64
N PRO A 69 8.98 -1.85 18.72
CA PRO A 69 8.26 -3.11 18.81
C PRO A 69 8.62 -3.82 20.13
N PRO A 70 7.65 -4.46 20.82
CA PRO A 70 7.94 -5.19 22.04
C PRO A 70 8.82 -6.41 21.71
N ALA A 71 9.96 -6.52 22.42
CA ALA A 71 10.91 -7.61 22.23
C ALA A 71 10.35 -8.94 22.76
N GLY A 72 10.81 -10.04 22.17
CA GLY A 72 10.52 -11.40 22.64
C GLY A 72 9.31 -12.07 21.97
N ALA A 73 8.69 -11.46 20.97
CA ALA A 73 7.81 -12.20 20.06
C ALA A 73 8.67 -13.16 19.21
N ALA A 74 8.26 -14.41 19.14
CA ALA A 74 8.97 -15.42 18.35
C ALA A 74 8.70 -15.25 16.85
N ASP A 75 7.56 -14.66 16.49
CA ASP A 75 7.14 -14.42 15.13
C ASP A 75 6.68 -12.95 14.99
N ALA A 76 7.19 -12.28 13.95
CA ALA A 76 6.84 -10.90 13.62
C ALA A 76 5.35 -10.74 13.29
N SER A 77 4.69 -11.81 12.82
CA SER A 77 3.24 -11.82 12.58
C SER A 77 2.43 -11.53 13.84
N GLN A 78 2.95 -11.87 15.03
CA GLN A 78 2.31 -11.59 16.31
C GLN A 78 2.39 -10.11 16.72
N LEU A 79 3.20 -9.34 16.00
CA LEU A 79 3.40 -7.90 16.18
C LEU A 79 2.76 -7.06 15.07
N ARG A 80 2.11 -7.71 14.10
CA ARG A 80 1.39 -7.04 13.01
C ARG A 80 0.17 -6.31 13.56
N VAL A 81 0.18 -4.99 13.58
CA VAL A 81 -0.93 -4.17 14.09
C VAL A 81 -1.32 -3.14 13.06
N ARG A 82 -2.61 -3.00 12.77
CA ARG A 82 -3.14 -1.93 11.92
C ARG A 82 -3.79 -0.85 12.77
N ILE A 83 -3.31 0.38 12.61
CA ILE A 83 -3.79 1.55 13.33
C ILE A 83 -4.45 2.51 12.33
N GLU A 84 -5.57 3.11 12.74
CA GLU A 84 -6.20 4.23 12.05
C GLU A 84 -6.05 5.51 12.89
N PHE A 85 -5.73 6.62 12.23
CA PHE A 85 -5.68 7.94 12.86
C PHE A 85 -6.01 9.04 11.85
N GLY A 86 -6.47 10.18 12.35
CA GLY A 86 -6.73 11.37 11.56
C GLY A 86 -5.61 12.39 11.68
N LEU A 87 -5.24 12.99 10.54
CA LEU A 87 -4.23 14.05 10.46
C LEU A 87 -4.86 15.36 9.99
N ASP A 88 -4.33 16.49 10.46
CA ASP A 88 -4.62 17.81 9.86
C ASP A 88 -3.68 18.13 8.69
N ARG A 89 -3.95 19.22 7.98
CA ARG A 89 -3.11 19.69 6.86
C ARG A 89 -1.67 20.02 7.25
N GLN A 90 -1.38 20.17 8.54
CA GLN A 90 -0.04 20.43 9.09
C GLN A 90 0.66 19.14 9.54
N GLY A 91 0.00 17.97 9.41
CA GLY A 91 0.52 16.68 9.82
C GLY A 91 0.35 16.36 11.30
N ASN A 92 -0.43 17.14 12.05
CA ASN A 92 -0.72 16.85 13.46
C ASN A 92 -1.81 15.78 13.56
N VAL A 93 -1.69 14.92 14.57
CA VAL A 93 -2.71 13.92 14.88
C VAL A 93 -3.91 14.59 15.56
N VAL A 94 -5.02 14.69 14.84
CA VAL A 94 -6.28 15.31 15.33
C VAL A 94 -7.31 14.28 15.79
N SER A 95 -7.15 13.01 15.40
CA SER A 95 -8.04 11.91 15.79
C SER A 95 -7.27 10.59 15.91
N GLY A 96 -7.69 9.71 16.82
CA GLY A 96 -6.96 8.49 17.16
C GLY A 96 -5.60 8.79 17.83
N PRO A 97 -4.57 7.94 17.66
CA PRO A 97 -4.57 6.63 17.02
C PRO A 97 -5.39 5.57 17.74
N GLU A 98 -6.10 4.75 16.95
CA GLU A 98 -6.87 3.60 17.43
C GLU A 98 -6.47 2.34 16.66
N PRO A 99 -6.33 1.19 17.34
CA PRO A 99 -6.05 -0.07 16.67
C PRO A 99 -7.33 -0.64 16.05
N ILE A 100 -7.30 -0.85 14.74
CA ILE A 100 -8.42 -1.45 14.00
C ILE A 100 -8.24 -2.97 13.82
N GLU A 101 -7.00 -3.45 13.87
CA GLU A 101 -6.68 -4.87 13.78
C GLU A 101 -5.38 -5.17 14.51
N PHE A 102 -5.37 -6.22 15.34
CA PHE A 102 -4.17 -6.72 15.99
C PHE A 102 -4.40 -8.17 16.45
N PRO A 103 -3.35 -8.98 16.55
CA PRO A 103 -3.44 -10.32 17.11
C PRO A 103 -3.97 -10.29 18.55
N ALA A 104 -4.93 -11.13 18.87
CA ALA A 104 -5.45 -11.33 20.23
C ALA A 104 -4.45 -12.11 21.11
N SER A 105 -3.24 -11.56 21.25
CA SER A 105 -2.14 -12.11 22.04
C SER A 105 -1.52 -11.01 22.90
N LYS A 106 -0.80 -11.40 23.96
CA LYS A 106 -0.06 -10.44 24.81
C LYS A 106 0.89 -9.54 23.99
N PHE A 107 1.47 -10.11 22.93
CA PHE A 107 2.38 -9.39 22.03
C PHE A 107 1.62 -8.44 21.12
N GLY A 108 0.46 -8.83 20.60
CA GLY A 108 -0.38 -7.96 19.77
C GLY A 108 -0.93 -6.76 20.54
N VAL A 109 -1.32 -6.95 21.81
CA VAL A 109 -1.73 -5.84 22.70
C VAL A 109 -0.55 -4.91 22.99
N ALA A 110 0.61 -5.45 23.36
CA ALA A 110 1.79 -4.63 23.59
C ALA A 110 2.27 -3.88 22.32
N ALA A 111 2.15 -4.52 21.16
CA ALA A 111 2.48 -3.93 19.87
C ALA A 111 1.51 -2.81 19.50
N SER A 112 0.20 -2.97 19.77
CA SER A 112 -0.80 -1.96 19.46
C SER A 112 -0.63 -0.72 20.33
N GLU A 113 -0.37 -0.90 21.63
CA GLU A 113 0.00 0.19 22.53
C GLU A 113 1.28 0.90 22.08
N SER A 114 2.29 0.15 21.64
CA SER A 114 3.54 0.72 21.16
C SER A 114 3.36 1.49 19.85
N ALA A 115 2.58 0.95 18.92
CA ALA A 115 2.23 1.60 17.67
C ALA A 115 1.47 2.92 17.90
N MET A 116 0.48 2.92 18.80
CA MET A 116 -0.23 4.15 19.17
C MET A 116 0.72 5.22 19.75
N ARG A 117 1.68 4.82 20.59
CA ARG A 117 2.71 5.74 21.10
C ARG A 117 3.61 6.28 19.98
N ALA A 118 4.02 5.41 19.05
CA ALA A 118 4.85 5.80 17.91
C ALA A 118 4.15 6.87 17.06
N VAL A 119 2.87 6.67 16.75
CA VAL A 119 2.10 7.63 15.95
C VAL A 119 2.06 9.01 16.61
N ARG A 120 1.81 9.06 17.92
CA ARG A 120 1.76 10.34 18.65
C ARG A 120 3.13 10.99 18.78
N ARG A 121 4.19 10.19 18.96
CA ARG A 121 5.56 10.67 19.18
C ARG A 121 6.20 11.24 17.92
N CYS A 122 5.87 10.69 16.76
CA CYS A 122 6.43 11.12 15.48
C CYS A 122 5.68 12.25 14.80
N ALA A 123 4.54 12.68 15.36
CA ALA A 123 3.86 13.87 14.89
C ALA A 123 4.76 15.12 15.13
N PRO A 124 4.76 16.10 14.21
CA PRO A 124 3.94 16.18 13.00
C PRO A 124 4.53 15.42 11.79
N TYR A 125 3.65 14.94 10.91
CA TYR A 125 4.01 14.22 9.67
C TYR A 125 4.14 15.16 8.46
N SER A 126 5.20 14.98 7.68
CA SER A 126 5.40 15.78 6.46
C SER A 126 4.69 15.15 5.27
N LEU A 127 3.42 15.53 5.04
CA LEU A 127 2.59 15.05 3.93
C LEU A 127 2.17 16.19 2.99
N PRO A 128 2.01 15.93 1.67
CA PRO A 128 1.64 16.96 0.72
C PRO A 128 0.18 17.40 0.90
N ALA A 129 0.00 18.68 1.23
CA ALA A 129 -1.30 19.31 1.49
C ALA A 129 -2.28 19.21 0.31
N ASP A 130 -1.76 19.09 -0.92
CA ASP A 130 -2.55 18.98 -2.15
C ASP A 130 -3.40 17.69 -2.20
N LYS A 131 -3.03 16.68 -1.41
CA LYS A 131 -3.71 15.38 -1.36
C LYS A 131 -4.40 15.13 -0.02
N TYR A 132 -4.67 16.18 0.75
CA TYR A 132 -5.24 16.07 2.09
C TYR A 132 -6.47 15.15 2.17
N ASP A 133 -7.37 15.19 1.19
CA ASP A 133 -8.57 14.35 1.20
C ASP A 133 -8.24 12.85 1.15
N ALA A 134 -7.09 12.48 0.61
CA ALA A 134 -6.61 11.09 0.54
C ALA A 134 -6.01 10.56 1.84
N TRP A 135 -5.48 11.46 2.68
CA TRP A 135 -4.69 11.10 3.86
C TRP A 135 -5.18 11.75 5.16
N SER A 136 -6.26 12.53 5.12
CA SER A 136 -6.94 13.07 6.30
C SER A 136 -7.28 11.97 7.32
N ARG A 137 -7.53 10.75 6.84
CA ARG A 137 -7.62 9.51 7.61
C ARG A 137 -6.61 8.51 7.09
N VAL A 138 -5.56 8.25 7.87
CA VAL A 138 -4.51 7.30 7.53
C VAL A 138 -4.76 5.96 8.20
N ARG A 139 -4.54 4.89 7.44
CA ARG A 139 -4.45 3.52 7.96
C ARG A 139 -3.06 3.00 7.65
N ILE A 140 -2.31 2.69 8.70
CA ILE A 140 -0.96 2.14 8.57
C ILE A 140 -0.89 0.79 9.26
N THR A 141 -0.18 -0.15 8.62
CA THR A 141 0.17 -1.44 9.21
C THR A 141 1.57 -1.32 9.79
N PHE A 142 1.69 -1.64 11.07
CA PHE A 142 2.95 -1.80 11.78
C PHE A 142 3.31 -3.27 11.72
N ASP A 143 4.34 -3.60 10.95
CA ASP A 143 4.90 -4.95 10.86
C ASP A 143 6.42 -4.83 10.98
N PRO A 144 7.09 -5.54 11.92
CA PRO A 144 8.53 -5.47 12.04
C PRO A 144 9.27 -5.86 10.77
N GLN A 145 8.71 -6.76 9.95
CA GLN A 145 9.34 -7.21 8.69
C GLN A 145 9.23 -6.18 7.56
N GLU A 146 8.27 -5.24 7.64
CA GLU A 146 8.11 -4.17 6.65
C GLU A 146 8.82 -2.88 7.09
N MET A 147 9.14 -2.75 8.38
CA MET A 147 9.72 -1.54 8.98
C MET A 147 11.22 -1.63 9.27
N PHE A 148 11.79 -2.84 9.35
CA PHE A 148 13.20 -3.12 9.62
C PHE A 148 13.73 -4.21 8.69
#